data_AF-A0A946BJF9-F1
#
_entry.id   AF-A0A946BJF9-F1
#
_cell.length_a   1.000
_cell.length_b   1.000
_cell.length_c   1.000
_cell.angle_alpha   90.00
_cell.angle_beta   90.00
_cell.angle_gamma   90.00
#
_symmetry.space_group_name_H-M   'P 1'
#
loop_
_entity.id
_entity.type
_entity.pdbx_description
1 polymer ?
#
loop_
_entity_poly.entity_id
_entity_poly.type
_entity_poly.pdbx_seq_one_letter_code
_entity_poly.pdbx_strand_id
1 'polypeptide(L)'
;GKILYNVILTEDEKSCTCGDYAKNHKKDPAFKCKHILAVENSVPENEIESTKFLEKNTPKLKDGFLKNIKGKDFVLYAGVLDLATQKGLLKLEVELLQFPTKENGNEAICRATAEGKNGEVFSDIGDANPNNCTPMIAKHLIRMASTRSKGRCLRDMCDIGIACLEELESMDDVMGNGAAKKTTRKPATPKAKPASAAKKVTEKKESEPEKAPKPDKAPKKVNSKDPKDSKANQDTPSFSEAQKRAIFNLSRRRGISVESLDNLVMEDYGTTLDKLSSAEASDLIRSLQQQAA
;
A
#
# COMPACT_ATOMS: atom_id res chain seq x y z
N GLY A 1 -31.76 -2.17 16.34
CA GLY A 1 -30.96 -1.16 15.61
C GLY A 1 -31.01 0.15 16.37
N LYS A 2 -29.89 0.85 16.51
CA LYS A 2 -29.89 2.20 17.07
C LYS A 2 -30.30 3.15 15.94
N ILE A 3 -31.36 3.93 16.15
CA ILE A 3 -31.83 4.94 15.19
C ILE A 3 -31.22 6.26 15.59
N LEU A 4 -30.69 7.00 14.62
CA LEU A 4 -30.08 8.31 14.83
C LEU A 4 -30.99 9.37 14.19
N TYR A 5 -31.39 10.36 14.98
CA TYR A 5 -32.18 11.50 14.52
C TYR A 5 -31.30 12.75 14.54
N ASN A 6 -31.34 13.51 13.45
CA ASN A 6 -30.67 14.80 13.38
C ASN A 6 -31.62 15.86 13.94
N VAL A 7 -31.12 16.72 14.84
CA VAL A 7 -31.86 17.82 15.47
C VAL A 7 -31.08 19.09 15.18
N ILE A 8 -31.74 20.07 14.57
CA ILE A 8 -31.21 21.40 14.31
C ILE A 8 -31.86 22.33 15.32
N LEU A 9 -31.04 22.97 16.14
CA LEU A 9 -31.48 23.97 17.13
C LEU A 9 -30.65 25.23 16.92
N THR A 10 -31.21 26.19 16.18
CA THR A 10 -30.66 27.53 16.00
C THR A 10 -31.62 28.55 16.61
N GLU A 11 -31.22 29.81 16.69
CA GLU A 11 -32.11 30.89 17.16
C GLU A 11 -33.35 31.03 16.25
N ASP A 12 -33.17 30.82 14.94
CA ASP A 12 -34.20 31.05 13.93
C ASP A 12 -34.95 29.78 13.49
N GLU A 13 -34.33 28.60 13.60
CA GLU A 13 -34.90 27.33 13.13
C GLU A 13 -34.73 26.19 14.14
N LYS A 14 -35.84 25.47 14.39
CA LYS A 14 -35.89 24.25 15.19
C LYS A 14 -36.48 23.11 14.38
N SER A 15 -35.66 22.14 13.98
CA SER A 15 -36.11 21.02 13.16
C SER A 15 -35.54 19.67 13.59
N CYS A 16 -36.25 18.58 13.30
CA CYS A 16 -35.84 17.22 13.66
C CYS A 16 -36.23 16.19 12.60
N THR A 17 -35.36 15.21 12.33
CA THR A 17 -35.63 14.14 11.35
C THR A 17 -36.48 12.99 11.89
N CYS A 18 -37.05 13.11 13.09
CA CYS A 18 -37.88 12.04 13.64
C CYS A 18 -39.29 12.03 13.03
N GLY A 19 -39.91 10.85 13.00
CA GLY A 19 -41.26 10.67 12.45
C GLY A 19 -42.35 11.45 13.18
N ASP A 20 -42.14 11.78 14.46
CA ASP A 20 -43.08 12.57 15.27
C ASP A 20 -43.09 14.04 14.83
N TYR A 21 -41.91 14.62 14.62
CA TYR A 21 -41.76 15.99 14.10
C TYR A 21 -42.29 16.11 12.66
N ALA A 22 -41.93 15.17 11.77
CA ALA A 22 -42.37 15.18 10.37
C ALA A 22 -43.91 15.14 10.21
N LYS A 23 -44.62 14.52 11.15
CA LYS A 23 -46.08 14.42 11.15
C LYS A 23 -46.77 15.67 11.69
N ASN A 24 -46.23 16.26 12.75
CA ASN A 24 -46.93 17.27 13.54
C ASN A 24 -46.51 18.71 13.19
N HIS A 25 -45.26 18.94 12.75
CA HIS A 25 -44.76 20.28 12.42
C HIS A 25 -45.55 20.97 11.29
N LYS A 26 -46.11 20.19 10.35
CA LYS A 26 -46.95 20.75 9.26
C LYS A 26 -48.29 21.32 9.75
N LYS A 27 -48.77 20.86 10.91
CA LYS A 27 -50.04 21.31 11.51
C LYS A 27 -49.81 22.39 12.57
N ASP A 28 -48.70 22.27 13.29
CA ASP A 28 -48.28 23.21 14.32
C ASP A 28 -46.80 23.57 14.09
N PRO A 29 -46.51 24.76 13.51
CA PRO A 29 -45.15 25.23 13.30
C PRO A 29 -44.33 25.37 14.60
N ALA A 30 -44.99 25.46 15.77
CA ALA A 30 -44.32 25.51 17.07
C ALA A 30 -44.12 24.12 17.69
N PHE A 31 -44.45 23.04 16.98
CA PHE A 31 -44.36 21.68 17.52
C PHE A 31 -42.93 21.28 17.87
N LYS A 32 -42.72 20.86 19.12
CA LYS A 32 -41.45 20.34 19.63
C LYS A 32 -41.58 18.86 19.94
N CYS A 33 -40.84 18.03 19.21
CA CYS A 33 -40.77 16.60 19.51
C CYS A 33 -39.87 16.33 20.73
N LYS A 34 -39.93 15.11 21.28
CA LYS A 34 -39.11 14.69 22.43
C LYS A 34 -37.59 14.86 22.21
N HIS A 35 -37.12 14.80 20.96
CA HIS A 35 -35.70 14.99 20.65
C HIS A 35 -35.30 16.47 20.69
N ILE A 36 -36.14 17.37 20.17
CA ILE A 36 -35.91 18.82 20.26
C ILE A 36 -35.91 19.23 21.74
N LEU A 37 -36.89 18.77 22.51
CA LEU A 37 -36.96 19.03 23.95
C LEU A 37 -35.75 18.47 24.71
N ALA A 38 -35.24 17.29 24.33
CA ALA A 38 -34.04 16.73 24.95
C ALA A 38 -32.81 17.60 24.70
N VAL A 39 -32.61 18.10 23.47
CA VAL A 39 -31.50 18.99 23.14
C VAL A 39 -31.66 20.36 23.82
N GLU A 40 -32.86 20.97 23.77
CA GLU A 40 -33.15 22.26 24.43
C GLU A 40 -32.88 22.20 25.94
N ASN A 41 -33.26 21.10 26.62
CA ASN A 41 -33.04 20.95 28.06
C ASN A 41 -31.59 20.57 28.42
N SER A 42 -30.77 20.19 27.44
CA SER A 42 -29.37 19.80 27.67
C SER A 42 -28.39 20.97 27.47
N VAL A 43 -28.85 22.11 26.95
CA VAL A 43 -28.04 23.30 26.70
C VAL A 43 -28.50 24.42 27.65
N PRO A 44 -27.91 24.56 28.85
CA PRO A 44 -28.41 25.47 29.88
C PRO A 44 -28.30 26.96 29.53
N GLU A 45 -27.54 27.37 28.51
CA GLU A 45 -27.25 28.79 28.27
C GLU A 45 -27.05 29.20 26.79
N ASN A 46 -27.63 28.46 25.83
CA ASN A 46 -27.39 28.67 24.39
C ASN A 46 -25.91 28.57 23.94
N GLU A 47 -24.99 28.21 24.83
CA GLU A 47 -23.61 27.87 24.49
C GLU A 47 -23.58 26.51 23.79
N ILE A 48 -23.40 26.56 22.47
CA ILE A 48 -23.12 25.37 21.67
C ILE A 48 -21.70 24.90 22.04
N GLU A 49 -21.59 23.99 23.01
CA GLU A 49 -20.32 23.31 23.25
C GLU A 49 -19.93 22.54 21.98
N SER A 50 -18.76 22.86 21.43
CA SER A 50 -18.20 22.14 20.29
C SER A 50 -18.01 20.67 20.65
N THR A 51 -18.86 19.80 20.12
CA THR A 51 -18.73 18.36 20.33
C THR A 51 -17.36 17.89 19.81
N LYS A 52 -16.53 17.34 20.69
CA LYS A 52 -15.32 16.62 20.27
C LYS A 52 -15.77 15.30 19.69
N PHE A 53 -15.67 15.15 18.37
CA PHE A 53 -15.83 13.84 17.73
C PHE A 53 -14.84 12.88 18.39
N LEU A 54 -15.33 11.72 18.84
CA LEU A 54 -14.47 10.61 19.23
C LEU A 54 -13.68 10.20 17.99
N GLU A 55 -12.44 10.66 17.88
CA GLU A 55 -11.55 10.25 16.80
C GLU A 55 -11.46 8.73 16.81
N LYS A 56 -11.82 8.10 15.69
CA LYS A 56 -11.64 6.66 15.54
C LYS A 56 -10.15 6.39 15.65
N ASN A 57 -9.76 5.67 16.70
CA ASN A 57 -8.39 5.21 16.89
C ASN A 57 -8.00 4.35 15.67
N THR A 58 -7.30 4.98 14.74
CA THR A 58 -6.80 4.33 13.52
C THR A 58 -5.42 3.82 13.84
N PRO A 59 -5.16 2.50 13.68
CA PRO A 59 -3.83 1.94 13.94
C PRO A 59 -2.77 2.68 13.14
N LYS A 60 -1.75 3.22 13.82
CA LYS A 60 -0.67 4.01 13.20
C LYS A 60 0.66 3.68 13.86
N LEU A 61 1.70 3.61 13.04
CA LEU A 61 3.07 3.51 13.53
C LEU A 61 3.47 4.85 14.16
N LYS A 62 4.06 4.81 15.36
CA LYS A 62 4.57 6.01 16.03
C LYS A 62 5.95 6.38 15.48
N ASP A 63 6.18 7.66 15.24
CA ASP A 63 7.43 8.18 14.66
C ASP A 63 8.68 7.81 15.48
N GLY A 64 8.54 7.67 16.81
CA GLY A 64 9.65 7.25 17.68
C GLY A 64 10.20 5.85 17.41
N PHE A 65 9.51 5.03 16.60
CA PHE A 65 10.01 3.73 16.15
C PHE A 65 10.70 3.78 14.80
N LEU A 66 10.70 4.92 14.11
CA LEU A 66 11.45 5.13 12.88
C LEU A 66 12.86 5.62 13.22
N LYS A 67 13.86 5.00 12.62
CA LYS A 67 15.26 5.40 12.73
C LYS A 67 15.82 5.64 11.34
N ASN A 68 16.27 6.87 11.10
CA ASN A 68 17.04 7.17 9.92
C ASN A 68 18.53 6.87 10.19
N ILE A 69 19.13 6.04 9.33
CA ILE A 69 20.55 5.75 9.36
C ILE A 69 21.10 6.08 7.97
N LYS A 70 21.89 7.16 7.89
CA LYS A 70 22.55 7.63 6.67
C LYS A 70 21.59 7.79 5.47
N GLY A 71 20.41 8.36 5.71
CA GLY A 71 19.44 8.64 4.65
C GLY A 71 18.55 7.46 4.25
N LYS A 72 18.65 6.32 4.94
CA LYS A 72 17.70 5.20 4.83
C LYS A 72 16.89 5.07 6.11
N ASP A 73 15.58 4.90 5.96
CA ASP A 73 14.67 4.70 7.09
C ASP A 73 14.54 3.22 7.43
N PHE A 74 14.62 2.94 8.72
CA PHE A 74 14.40 1.62 9.30
C PHE A 74 13.33 1.73 10.39
N VAL A 75 12.55 0.68 10.54
CA VAL A 75 11.61 0.57 11.65
C VAL A 75 12.22 -0.30 12.74
N LEU A 76 11.93 0.00 14.00
CA LEU A 76 12.24 -0.90 15.10
C LEU A 76 11.21 -2.03 15.16
N TYR A 77 11.66 -3.24 15.45
CA TYR A 77 10.77 -4.39 15.64
C TYR A 77 9.65 -4.10 16.65
N ALA A 78 9.96 -3.38 17.73
CA ALA A 78 8.98 -2.97 18.74
C ALA A 78 7.83 -2.13 18.14
N GLY A 79 8.11 -1.27 17.16
CA GLY A 79 7.10 -0.45 16.50
C GLY A 79 6.21 -1.27 15.57
N VAL A 80 6.79 -2.22 14.83
CA VAL A 80 6.01 -3.14 13.97
C VAL A 80 5.10 -4.03 14.83
N LEU A 81 5.61 -4.54 15.96
CA LEU A 81 4.82 -5.34 16.89
C LEU A 81 3.68 -4.52 17.53
N ASP A 82 3.93 -3.28 17.94
CA ASP A 82 2.90 -2.37 18.46
C ASP A 82 1.80 -2.14 17.40
N LEU A 83 2.17 -1.85 16.15
CA LEU A 83 1.22 -1.67 15.07
C LEU A 83 0.42 -2.95 14.76
N ALA A 84 1.07 -4.11 14.74
CA ALA A 84 0.40 -5.39 14.55
C ALA A 84 -0.63 -5.64 15.67
N THR A 85 -0.27 -5.32 16.90
CA THR A 85 -1.17 -5.42 18.07
C THR A 85 -2.37 -4.47 17.92
N GLN A 86 -2.15 -3.21 17.52
CA GLN A 86 -3.21 -2.26 17.23
C GLN A 86 -4.15 -2.74 16.10
N LYS A 87 -3.60 -3.40 15.07
CA LYS A 87 -4.37 -4.00 13.96
C LYS A 87 -5.12 -5.26 14.39
N GLY A 88 -4.78 -5.87 15.52
CA GLY A 88 -5.47 -7.02 16.08
C GLY A 88 -4.73 -8.35 15.89
N LEU A 89 -3.41 -8.34 15.99
CA LEU A 89 -2.61 -9.56 16.12
C LEU A 89 -3.12 -10.40 17.31
N LEU A 90 -3.53 -11.63 17.04
CA LEU A 90 -3.97 -12.58 18.05
C LEU A 90 -2.85 -13.52 18.47
N LYS A 91 -2.02 -13.93 17.50
CA LYS A 91 -1.03 -14.98 17.70
C LYS A 91 0.18 -14.76 16.80
N LEU A 92 1.36 -15.00 17.34
CA LEU A 92 2.63 -14.98 16.62
C LEU A 92 3.46 -16.18 17.05
N GLU A 93 3.58 -17.16 16.17
CA GLU A 93 4.37 -18.37 16.41
C GLU A 93 5.63 -18.38 15.56
N VAL A 94 6.68 -19.04 16.07
CA VAL A 94 7.89 -19.30 15.32
C VAL A 94 8.27 -20.76 15.44
N GLU A 95 8.52 -21.36 14.29
CA GLU A 95 9.00 -22.73 14.15
C GLU A 95 10.41 -22.72 13.58
N LEU A 96 11.31 -23.48 14.21
CA LEU A 96 12.66 -23.69 13.70
C LEU A 96 12.61 -24.83 12.67
N LEU A 97 12.80 -24.51 11.40
CA LEU A 97 12.78 -25.46 10.29
C LEU A 97 14.13 -26.12 10.07
N GLN A 98 15.22 -25.41 10.33
CA GLN A 98 16.58 -25.92 10.18
C GLN A 98 17.46 -25.52 11.35
N PHE A 99 18.10 -26.51 11.97
CA PHE A 99 19.12 -26.30 13.00
C PHE A 99 20.47 -25.99 12.35
N PRO A 100 21.29 -25.09 12.93
CA PRO A 100 22.63 -24.82 12.43
C PRO A 100 23.56 -26.00 12.72
N THR A 101 24.13 -26.61 11.68
CA THR A 101 25.10 -27.71 11.78
C THR A 101 26.32 -27.43 10.89
N LYS A 102 27.44 -28.12 11.13
CA LYS A 102 28.62 -27.93 10.27
C LYS A 102 28.35 -28.30 8.81
N GLU A 103 27.49 -29.28 8.58
CA GLU A 103 27.14 -29.81 7.25
C GLU A 103 26.36 -28.82 6.40
N ASN A 104 25.50 -27.99 7.02
CA ASN A 104 24.73 -26.95 6.34
C ASN A 104 25.37 -25.56 6.43
N GLY A 105 26.67 -25.47 6.76
CA GLY A 105 27.37 -24.19 6.89
C GLY A 105 26.96 -23.38 8.12
N ASN A 106 26.41 -24.03 9.14
CA ASN A 106 25.79 -23.46 10.34
C ASN A 106 24.59 -22.57 10.02
N GLU A 107 23.77 -22.95 9.04
CA GLU A 107 22.59 -22.19 8.66
C GLU A 107 21.37 -22.57 9.50
N ALA A 108 20.76 -21.57 10.14
CA ALA A 108 19.51 -21.68 10.86
C ALA A 108 18.38 -21.04 10.04
N ILE A 109 17.22 -21.71 9.98
CA ILE A 109 16.03 -21.21 9.25
C ILE A 109 14.83 -21.30 10.18
N CYS A 110 14.14 -20.18 10.37
CA CYS A 110 12.91 -20.08 11.15
C CYS A 110 11.76 -19.63 10.27
N ARG A 111 10.56 -20.18 10.47
CA ARG A 111 9.31 -19.66 9.92
C ARG A 111 8.52 -18.98 11.03
N ALA A 112 8.07 -17.75 10.79
CA ALA A 112 7.12 -17.07 11.66
C ALA A 112 5.73 -17.07 11.01
N THR A 113 4.69 -17.29 11.81
CA THR A 113 3.30 -17.23 11.40
C THR A 113 2.55 -16.28 12.32
N ALA A 114 1.89 -15.27 11.75
CA ALA A 114 1.07 -14.30 12.45
C ALA A 114 -0.40 -14.48 12.07
N GLU A 115 -1.28 -14.56 13.06
CA GLU A 115 -2.73 -14.66 12.88
C GLU A 115 -3.39 -13.39 13.43
N GLY A 116 -4.21 -12.72 12.61
CA GLY A 116 -4.97 -11.54 12.98
C GLY A 116 -6.43 -11.85 13.32
N LYS A 117 -7.08 -10.91 13.99
CA LYS A 117 -8.46 -11.05 14.49
C LYS A 117 -9.52 -11.29 13.41
N ASN A 118 -9.24 -10.95 12.15
CA ASN A 118 -10.19 -11.18 11.06
C ASN A 118 -9.97 -12.52 10.34
N GLY A 119 -9.12 -13.40 10.88
CA GLY A 119 -8.76 -14.68 10.25
C GLY A 119 -7.67 -14.55 9.17
N GLU A 120 -7.06 -13.38 9.05
CA GLU A 120 -5.88 -13.16 8.22
C GLU A 120 -4.67 -13.90 8.79
N VAL A 121 -3.92 -14.61 7.92
CA VAL A 121 -2.73 -15.36 8.29
C VAL A 121 -1.57 -14.93 7.40
N PHE A 122 -0.49 -14.51 8.02
CA PHE A 122 0.75 -14.13 7.35
C PHE A 122 1.86 -15.07 7.79
N SER A 123 2.76 -15.39 6.87
CA SER A 123 3.91 -16.22 7.20
C SER A 123 5.12 -15.82 6.39
N ASP A 124 6.29 -15.78 7.03
CA ASP A 124 7.55 -15.57 6.32
C ASP A 124 8.71 -16.30 7.02
N ILE A 125 9.82 -16.42 6.32
CA ILE A 125 11.02 -17.14 6.69
C ILE A 125 12.14 -16.14 7.00
N GLY A 126 12.91 -16.45 8.03
CA GLY A 126 14.16 -15.79 8.38
C GLY A 126 15.29 -16.80 8.46
N ASP A 127 16.38 -16.49 7.79
CA ASP A 127 17.60 -17.29 7.76
C ASP A 127 18.73 -16.57 8.50
N ALA A 128 19.66 -17.33 9.08
CA ALA A 128 20.86 -16.80 9.68
C ALA A 128 22.01 -17.81 9.58
N ASN A 129 23.16 -17.36 9.08
CA ASN A 129 24.40 -18.11 9.03
C ASN A 129 25.59 -17.17 9.31
N PRO A 130 26.79 -17.70 9.58
CA PRO A 130 27.96 -16.88 9.88
C PRO A 130 28.37 -15.91 8.76
N ASN A 131 27.91 -16.10 7.52
CA ASN A 131 28.25 -15.23 6.38
C ASN A 131 27.32 -14.02 6.25
N ASN A 132 26.12 -14.07 6.83
CA ASN A 132 25.10 -13.02 6.77
C ASN A 132 24.77 -12.42 8.14
N CYS A 133 25.61 -12.67 9.15
CA CYS A 133 25.47 -12.16 10.50
C CYS A 133 26.79 -11.49 10.93
N THR A 134 26.71 -10.42 11.72
CA THR A 134 27.90 -9.86 12.35
C THR A 134 28.60 -10.89 13.27
N PRO A 135 29.93 -10.77 13.49
CA PRO A 135 30.66 -11.66 14.40
C PRO A 135 30.08 -11.72 15.83
N MET A 136 29.47 -10.63 16.32
CA MET A 136 28.80 -10.62 17.62
C MET A 136 27.53 -11.48 17.65
N ILE A 137 26.82 -11.57 16.52
CA ILE A 137 25.55 -12.29 16.37
C ILE A 137 25.78 -13.74 15.94
N ALA A 138 26.94 -14.06 15.36
CA ALA A 138 27.28 -15.41 14.87
C ALA A 138 27.17 -16.53 15.93
N LYS A 139 27.22 -16.20 17.22
CA LYS A 139 26.99 -17.15 18.33
C LYS A 139 25.50 -17.42 18.63
N HIS A 140 24.61 -16.68 18.00
CA HIS A 140 23.19 -16.60 18.30
C HIS A 140 22.32 -16.74 17.04
N LEU A 141 22.71 -17.62 16.11
CA LEU A 141 22.08 -17.77 14.79
C LEU A 141 20.58 -18.07 14.86
N ILE A 142 20.15 -18.98 15.74
CA ILE A 142 18.72 -19.29 15.92
C ILE A 142 17.93 -18.05 16.37
N ARG A 143 18.50 -17.24 17.27
CA ARG A 143 17.87 -15.99 17.72
C ARG A 143 17.75 -15.01 16.56
N MET A 144 18.78 -14.89 15.73
CA MET A 144 18.76 -14.00 14.57
C MET A 144 17.75 -14.46 13.50
N ALA A 145 17.76 -15.74 13.14
CA ALA A 145 16.78 -16.32 12.22
C ALA A 145 15.34 -16.10 12.71
N SER A 146 15.09 -16.27 14.03
CA SER A 146 13.79 -15.98 14.65
C SER A 146 13.41 -14.50 14.60
N THR A 147 14.36 -13.59 14.86
CA THR A 147 14.10 -12.14 14.77
C THR A 147 13.76 -11.73 13.34
N ARG A 148 14.51 -12.23 12.35
CA ARG A 148 14.27 -11.97 10.93
C ARG A 148 12.90 -12.48 10.49
N SER A 149 12.55 -13.72 10.84
CA SER A 149 11.26 -14.29 10.44
C SER A 149 10.09 -13.51 11.04
N LYS A 150 10.15 -13.17 12.34
CA LYS A 150 9.12 -12.33 12.98
C LYS A 150 9.03 -10.94 12.38
N GLY A 151 10.19 -10.31 12.15
CA GLY A 151 10.25 -8.98 11.54
C GLY A 151 9.56 -8.94 10.19
N ARG A 152 9.93 -9.85 9.28
CA ARG A 152 9.33 -9.90 7.94
C ARG A 152 7.84 -10.23 7.97
N CYS A 153 7.44 -11.26 8.72
CA CYS A 153 6.04 -11.68 8.85
C CYS A 153 5.14 -10.55 9.40
N LEU A 154 5.59 -9.84 10.43
CA LEU A 154 4.80 -8.72 10.99
C LEU A 154 4.78 -7.50 10.07
N ARG A 155 5.85 -7.26 9.29
CA ARG A 155 5.83 -6.19 8.29
C ARG A 155 4.83 -6.46 7.17
N ASP A 156 4.75 -7.70 6.70
CA ASP A 156 3.76 -8.11 5.71
C ASP A 156 2.33 -7.92 6.24
N MET A 157 2.08 -8.33 7.48
CA MET A 157 0.81 -8.07 8.16
C MET A 157 0.51 -6.57 8.30
N CYS A 158 1.54 -5.77 8.54
CA CYS A 158 1.40 -4.34 8.78
C CYS A 158 1.43 -3.47 7.53
N ASP A 159 1.70 -4.03 6.35
CA ASP A 159 1.97 -3.29 5.11
C ASP A 159 3.13 -2.28 5.27
N ILE A 160 4.26 -2.74 5.82
CA ILE A 160 5.47 -1.93 6.01
C ILE A 160 6.57 -2.40 5.06
N GLY A 161 6.92 -1.55 4.09
CA GLY A 161 7.97 -1.85 3.10
C GLY A 161 9.42 -1.59 3.55
N ILE A 162 9.63 -0.88 4.67
CA ILE A 162 10.98 -0.60 5.20
C ILE A 162 11.46 -1.71 6.13
N ALA A 163 12.75 -2.03 6.10
CA ALA A 163 13.33 -3.11 6.88
C ALA A 163 13.31 -2.83 8.39
N CYS A 164 13.21 -3.89 9.18
CA CYS A 164 13.41 -3.82 10.64
C CYS A 164 14.91 -3.69 10.94
N LEU A 165 15.30 -2.75 11.80
CA LEU A 165 16.71 -2.54 12.13
C LEU A 165 17.38 -3.82 12.68
N GLU A 166 16.64 -4.58 13.48
CA GLU A 166 17.10 -5.81 14.11
C GLU A 166 17.23 -7.01 13.15
N GLU A 167 16.76 -6.87 11.91
CA GLU A 167 16.87 -7.93 10.89
C GLU A 167 18.15 -7.84 10.04
N LEU A 168 18.83 -6.69 10.09
CA LEU A 168 19.96 -6.37 9.21
C LEU A 168 21.24 -7.16 9.56
N GLU A 169 22.04 -7.43 8.53
CA GLU A 169 23.26 -8.24 8.58
C GLU A 169 24.45 -7.47 9.18
N SER A 170 24.61 -6.20 8.80
CA SER A 170 25.54 -5.23 9.37
C SER A 170 25.02 -3.80 9.16
N MET A 171 25.36 -2.89 10.07
CA MET A 171 25.21 -1.45 9.83
C MET A 171 26.00 -1.02 8.57
N ASP A 172 27.05 -1.75 8.18
CA ASP A 172 27.85 -1.50 6.97
C ASP A 172 27.05 -1.69 5.67
N ASP A 173 26.08 -2.62 5.61
CA ASP A 173 25.22 -2.81 4.42
C ASP A 173 24.24 -1.63 4.24
N VAL A 174 23.90 -0.96 5.35
CA VAL A 174 23.18 0.32 5.30
C VAL A 174 24.07 1.40 4.70
N MET A 175 25.37 1.39 5.04
CA MET A 175 26.38 2.37 4.63
C MET A 175 26.76 2.33 3.15
N GLY A 176 26.29 1.35 2.37
CA GLY A 176 26.37 1.37 0.91
C GLY A 176 27.74 1.77 0.38
N ASN A 177 28.73 0.89 0.50
CA ASN A 177 29.85 0.99 -0.43
C ASN A 177 29.28 0.85 -1.84
N GLY A 178 29.42 1.88 -2.67
CA GLY A 178 29.04 1.91 -4.09
C GLY A 178 29.83 0.92 -4.98
N ALA A 179 30.26 -0.21 -4.43
CA ALA A 179 30.80 -1.32 -5.18
C ALA A 179 29.70 -2.37 -5.31
N ALA A 180 29.08 -2.41 -6.49
CA ALA A 180 28.30 -3.56 -6.94
C ALA A 180 29.08 -4.84 -6.59
N LYS A 181 28.58 -5.60 -5.61
CA LYS A 181 29.12 -6.92 -5.27
C LYS A 181 28.83 -7.82 -6.47
N LYS A 182 29.77 -7.86 -7.42
CA LYS A 182 29.74 -8.76 -8.57
C LYS A 182 29.52 -10.16 -8.01
N THR A 183 28.36 -10.72 -8.29
CA THR A 183 28.09 -12.14 -8.12
C THR A 183 29.08 -12.87 -9.02
N THR A 184 30.20 -13.31 -8.48
CA THR A 184 31.10 -14.23 -9.17
C THR A 184 30.39 -15.57 -9.23
N ARG A 185 29.50 -15.74 -10.22
CA ARG A 185 29.10 -17.06 -10.69
C ARG A 185 30.38 -17.75 -11.16
N LYS A 186 30.87 -18.69 -10.35
CA LYS A 186 31.99 -19.55 -10.70
C LYS A 186 31.59 -20.33 -11.97
N PRO A 187 32.36 -20.26 -13.08
CA PRO A 187 32.02 -20.99 -14.29
C PRO A 187 32.08 -22.50 -14.03
N ALA A 188 31.00 -23.21 -14.36
CA ALA A 188 31.01 -24.65 -14.41
C ALA A 188 31.96 -25.11 -15.52
N THR A 189 33.04 -25.79 -15.14
CA THR A 189 33.94 -26.49 -16.07
C THR A 189 33.17 -27.62 -16.78
N PRO A 190 33.16 -27.68 -18.12
CA PRO A 190 32.59 -28.81 -18.85
C PRO A 190 33.53 -30.01 -18.73
N LYS A 191 33.08 -31.09 -18.07
CA LYS A 191 33.77 -32.38 -18.13
C LYS A 191 33.56 -33.00 -19.51
N ALA A 192 34.68 -33.29 -20.16
CA ALA A 192 34.78 -33.99 -21.44
C ALA A 192 34.23 -35.42 -21.36
N LYS A 193 33.56 -35.83 -22.44
CA LYS A 193 33.25 -37.24 -22.75
C LYS A 193 34.53 -37.99 -23.14
N PRO A 194 34.64 -39.28 -22.81
CA PRO A 194 35.40 -40.22 -23.62
C PRO A 194 34.47 -40.99 -24.58
N ALA A 195 34.81 -40.97 -25.87
CA ALA A 195 34.48 -42.01 -26.85
C ALA A 195 35.42 -43.22 -26.59
N SER A 196 35.24 -44.48 -26.97
CA SER A 196 34.29 -45.23 -27.81
C SER A 196 34.54 -46.72 -27.52
N ALA A 197 33.53 -47.59 -27.61
CA ALA A 197 33.74 -48.97 -28.09
C ALA A 197 32.41 -49.54 -28.58
N ALA A 198 32.43 -50.00 -29.83
CA ALA A 198 31.31 -50.50 -30.60
C ALA A 198 30.81 -51.88 -30.13
N LYS A 199 29.49 -52.11 -30.23
CA LYS A 199 28.93 -53.36 -30.78
C LYS A 199 27.49 -53.14 -31.24
N LYS A 200 27.16 -53.86 -32.30
CA LYS A 200 26.10 -53.66 -33.30
C LYS A 200 25.14 -54.85 -33.19
N VAL A 201 23.84 -54.64 -32.98
CA VAL A 201 22.77 -55.57 -33.42
C VAL A 201 21.48 -54.77 -33.71
N THR A 202 20.99 -54.98 -34.93
CA THR A 202 19.65 -54.88 -35.59
C THR A 202 18.41 -54.98 -34.66
N GLU A 203 17.19 -54.51 -34.95
CA GLU A 203 16.44 -54.17 -36.19
C GLU A 203 15.08 -53.48 -35.83
N LYS A 204 14.51 -52.66 -36.75
CA LYS A 204 13.06 -52.40 -37.06
C LYS A 204 12.15 -51.67 -36.01
N LYS A 205 11.16 -50.80 -36.33
CA LYS A 205 10.58 -50.18 -37.56
C LYS A 205 9.52 -49.11 -37.12
N GLU A 206 9.40 -47.99 -37.87
CA GLU A 206 8.25 -47.06 -38.11
C GLU A 206 7.39 -46.53 -36.91
N SER A 207 6.83 -45.31 -36.86
CA SER A 207 6.27 -44.42 -37.89
C SER A 207 6.25 -42.93 -37.47
N GLU A 208 5.99 -42.08 -38.46
CA GLU A 208 6.10 -40.61 -38.54
C GLU A 208 4.75 -39.89 -38.14
N PRO A 209 4.47 -38.61 -38.49
CA PRO A 209 4.36 -37.46 -37.58
C PRO A 209 2.97 -36.76 -37.57
N GLU A 210 2.72 -35.76 -36.70
CA GLU A 210 1.80 -34.66 -37.08
C GLU A 210 2.02 -33.31 -36.39
N LYS A 211 1.73 -32.27 -37.16
CA LYS A 211 1.95 -30.82 -36.99
C LYS A 211 0.83 -30.12 -36.19
N ALA A 212 1.25 -29.03 -35.54
CA ALA A 212 0.66 -27.70 -35.30
C ALA A 212 -0.79 -27.39 -35.81
N PRO A 213 -1.54 -26.42 -35.23
CA PRO A 213 -1.20 -25.00 -35.42
C PRO A 213 -1.57 -23.98 -34.31
N LYS A 214 -0.99 -22.78 -34.43
CA LYS A 214 -1.39 -21.49 -33.82
C LYS A 214 -2.74 -20.99 -34.39
N PRO A 215 -3.31 -19.90 -33.82
CA PRO A 215 -3.37 -18.68 -34.65
C PRO A 215 -3.11 -17.36 -33.90
N ASP A 216 -2.61 -16.39 -34.66
CA ASP A 216 -2.46 -14.96 -34.35
C ASP A 216 -3.78 -14.17 -34.50
N LYS A 217 -3.74 -12.95 -33.94
CA LYS A 217 -4.30 -11.65 -34.44
C LYS A 217 -5.40 -10.96 -33.61
N ALA A 218 -5.04 -9.72 -33.26
CA ALA A 218 -5.89 -8.59 -32.89
C ALA A 218 -6.96 -8.25 -33.95
N PRO A 219 -7.93 -7.39 -33.58
CA PRO A 219 -8.31 -6.31 -34.50
C PRO A 219 -8.50 -4.93 -33.86
N LYS A 220 -8.38 -3.93 -34.74
CA LYS A 220 -8.57 -2.48 -34.55
C LYS A 220 -10.05 -2.07 -34.50
N LYS A 221 -10.27 -0.91 -33.85
CA LYS A 221 -11.25 0.17 -34.06
C LYS A 221 -12.41 -0.04 -35.05
N VAL A 222 -13.63 0.25 -34.59
CA VAL A 222 -14.70 0.86 -35.40
C VAL A 222 -15.33 2.02 -34.62
N ASN A 223 -15.61 3.09 -35.35
CA ASN A 223 -16.14 4.38 -34.94
C ASN A 223 -17.61 4.43 -35.42
N SER A 224 -18.56 4.83 -34.57
CA SER A 224 -19.92 5.25 -35.02
C SER A 224 -20.45 6.33 -34.09
N LYS A 225 -20.89 7.45 -34.71
CA LYS A 225 -21.49 8.65 -34.09
C LYS A 225 -23.00 8.50 -33.87
N ASP A 226 -23.45 9.02 -32.73
CA ASP A 226 -24.66 9.82 -32.34
C ASP A 226 -26.03 9.63 -33.03
N PRO A 227 -27.14 9.92 -32.29
CA PRO A 227 -27.67 11.30 -32.27
C PRO A 227 -28.13 11.86 -30.89
N LYS A 228 -28.07 13.21 -30.84
CA LYS A 228 -28.40 14.21 -29.81
C LYS A 228 -29.86 14.27 -29.32
N ASP A 229 -30.06 14.72 -28.07
CA ASP A 229 -30.68 16.01 -27.63
C ASP A 229 -30.76 16.03 -26.07
N SER A 230 -30.65 17.11 -25.28
CA SER A 230 -30.73 18.57 -25.49
C SER A 230 -30.29 19.34 -24.21
N LYS A 231 -29.67 20.53 -24.40
CA LYS A 231 -29.61 21.76 -23.55
C LYS A 231 -29.04 21.70 -22.10
N ALA A 232 -28.34 22.68 -21.54
CA ALA A 232 -27.59 23.87 -21.96
C ALA A 232 -26.98 24.45 -20.66
N ASN A 233 -25.66 24.63 -20.55
CA ASN A 233 -25.06 25.80 -19.88
C ASN A 233 -23.56 25.90 -20.23
N GLN A 234 -23.03 27.12 -20.20
CA GLN A 234 -21.73 27.51 -20.75
C GLN A 234 -20.55 26.87 -20.00
N ASP A 235 -19.91 25.86 -20.59
CA ASP A 235 -18.66 25.27 -20.09
C ASP A 235 -17.52 25.57 -21.07
N THR A 236 -16.57 26.39 -20.62
CA THR A 236 -15.22 26.43 -21.17
C THR A 236 -14.61 25.02 -21.05
N PRO A 237 -14.01 24.46 -22.11
CA PRO A 237 -13.65 23.05 -22.14
C PRO A 237 -12.50 22.75 -21.18
N SER A 238 -12.85 22.19 -20.02
CA SER A 238 -11.94 21.45 -19.16
C SER A 238 -11.29 20.32 -19.97
N PHE A 239 -9.98 20.13 -19.82
CA PHE A 239 -9.20 19.17 -20.59
C PHE A 239 -9.73 17.71 -20.49
N SER A 240 -9.28 16.85 -21.42
CA SER A 240 -9.74 15.45 -21.52
C SER A 240 -9.55 14.70 -20.19
N GLU A 241 -10.48 13.78 -19.87
CA GLU A 241 -10.39 12.93 -18.68
C GLU A 241 -9.07 12.14 -18.61
N ALA A 242 -8.50 11.78 -19.76
CA ALA A 242 -7.17 11.17 -19.84
C ALA A 242 -6.04 12.11 -19.39
N GLN A 243 -6.14 13.39 -19.75
CA GLN A 243 -5.19 14.44 -19.34
C GLN A 243 -5.33 14.70 -17.82
N LYS A 244 -6.56 14.70 -17.28
CA LYS A 244 -6.82 14.80 -15.83
C LYS A 244 -6.07 13.72 -15.07
N ARG A 245 -6.29 12.47 -15.47
CA ARG A 245 -5.67 11.30 -14.82
C ARG A 245 -4.15 11.33 -14.93
N ALA A 246 -3.59 11.79 -16.05
CA ALA A 246 -2.15 11.91 -16.24
C ALA A 246 -1.52 12.92 -15.26
N ILE A 247 -2.11 14.11 -15.13
CA ILE A 247 -1.64 15.16 -14.23
C ILE A 247 -1.68 14.68 -12.78
N PHE A 248 -2.80 14.12 -12.31
CA PHE A 248 -2.93 13.63 -10.93
C PHE A 248 -1.95 12.48 -10.62
N ASN A 249 -1.75 11.55 -11.56
CA ASN A 249 -0.80 10.46 -11.37
C ASN A 249 0.65 10.95 -11.30
N LEU A 250 1.02 11.94 -12.13
CA LEU A 250 2.35 12.55 -12.09
C LEU A 250 2.57 13.36 -10.80
N SER A 251 1.58 14.16 -10.39
CA SER A 251 1.60 14.92 -9.13
C SER A 251 1.79 13.99 -7.92
N ARG A 252 1.03 12.90 -7.87
CA ARG A 252 1.11 11.92 -6.78
C ARG A 252 2.44 11.20 -6.73
N ARG A 253 3.02 10.83 -7.89
CA ARG A 253 4.36 10.22 -7.96
C ARG A 253 5.47 11.15 -7.48
N ARG A 254 5.25 12.46 -7.61
CA ARG A 254 6.21 13.51 -7.21
C ARG A 254 5.99 14.03 -5.78
N GLY A 255 4.98 13.53 -5.07
CA GLY A 255 4.63 14.03 -3.74
C GLY A 255 4.10 15.47 -3.74
N ILE A 256 3.67 15.99 -4.89
CA ILE A 256 3.08 17.33 -5.00
C ILE A 256 1.62 17.24 -4.52
N SER A 257 1.30 18.00 -3.48
CA SER A 257 -0.07 18.11 -2.97
C SER A 257 -0.99 18.78 -3.98
N VAL A 258 -2.31 18.54 -3.87
CA VAL A 258 -3.30 19.14 -4.78
C VAL A 258 -3.24 20.68 -4.73
N GLU A 259 -3.03 21.24 -3.54
CA GLU A 259 -2.86 22.68 -3.34
C GLU A 259 -1.58 23.23 -4.00
N SER A 260 -0.47 22.49 -3.91
CA SER A 260 0.78 22.89 -4.55
C SER A 260 0.69 22.82 -6.08
N LEU A 261 -0.09 21.86 -6.59
CA LEU A 261 -0.37 21.74 -8.01
C LEU A 261 -1.25 22.89 -8.51
N ASP A 262 -2.28 23.28 -7.77
CA ASP A 262 -3.10 24.46 -8.12
C ASP A 262 -2.28 25.74 -8.09
N ASN A 263 -1.36 25.90 -7.11
CA ASN A 263 -0.44 27.03 -7.07
C ASN A 263 0.49 27.08 -8.29
N LEU A 264 1.07 25.93 -8.68
CA LEU A 264 1.93 25.82 -9.87
C LEU A 264 1.16 26.21 -11.14
N VAL A 265 -0.09 25.75 -11.25
CA VAL A 265 -0.96 26.05 -12.39
C VAL A 265 -1.37 27.52 -12.42
N MET A 266 -1.64 28.11 -11.26
CA MET A 266 -1.93 29.53 -11.12
C MET A 266 -0.72 30.40 -11.47
N GLU A 267 0.49 29.96 -11.16
CA GLU A 267 1.75 30.63 -11.49
C GLU A 267 2.07 30.56 -13.00
N ASP A 268 1.98 29.38 -13.61
CA ASP A 268 2.37 29.16 -15.00
C ASP A 268 1.28 29.59 -16.02
N TYR A 269 0.01 29.49 -15.65
CA TYR A 269 -1.13 29.67 -16.57
C TYR A 269 -2.17 30.69 -16.08
N GLY A 270 -2.03 31.24 -14.87
CA GLY A 270 -2.94 32.28 -14.35
C GLY A 270 -4.39 31.80 -14.14
N THR A 271 -4.60 30.49 -14.07
CA THR A 271 -5.93 29.87 -13.96
C THR A 271 -5.91 28.70 -12.99
N THR A 272 -7.08 28.12 -12.70
CA THR A 272 -7.19 26.93 -11.84
C THR A 272 -7.16 25.65 -12.67
N LEU A 273 -6.79 24.53 -12.04
CA LEU A 273 -6.66 23.23 -12.74
C LEU A 273 -7.92 22.83 -13.50
N ASP A 274 -9.13 23.11 -12.99
CA ASP A 274 -10.37 22.74 -13.68
C ASP A 274 -10.67 23.57 -14.93
N LYS A 275 -10.00 24.73 -15.11
CA LYS A 275 -10.19 25.66 -16.22
C LYS A 275 -9.07 25.62 -17.26
N LEU A 276 -8.13 24.67 -17.16
CA LEU A 276 -7.09 24.53 -18.19
C LEU A 276 -7.68 24.05 -19.51
N SER A 277 -7.17 24.63 -20.59
CA SER A 277 -7.39 24.10 -21.93
C SER A 277 -6.63 22.78 -22.13
N SER A 278 -7.06 22.00 -23.13
CA SER A 278 -6.39 20.74 -23.48
C SER A 278 -4.93 20.91 -23.96
N ALA A 279 -4.60 22.08 -24.53
CA ALA A 279 -3.23 22.40 -24.95
C ALA A 279 -2.34 22.66 -23.72
N GLU A 280 -2.78 23.55 -22.82
CA GLU A 280 -2.07 23.86 -21.58
C GLU A 280 -1.90 22.63 -20.69
N ALA A 281 -2.92 21.76 -20.62
CA ALA A 281 -2.84 20.50 -19.89
C ALA A 281 -1.76 19.57 -20.45
N SER A 282 -1.55 19.58 -21.77
CA SER A 282 -0.50 18.79 -22.42
C SER A 282 0.89 19.33 -22.12
N ASP A 283 1.04 20.65 -22.08
CA ASP A 283 2.32 21.29 -21.77
C ASP A 283 2.67 21.17 -20.28
N LEU A 284 1.69 21.26 -19.39
CA LEU A 284 1.85 20.94 -17.97
C LEU A 284 2.29 19.48 -17.77
N ILE A 285 1.70 18.51 -18.48
CA ILE A 285 2.16 17.11 -18.42
C ILE A 285 3.62 16.99 -18.86
N ARG A 286 4.06 17.72 -19.88
CA ARG A 286 5.46 17.72 -20.34
C ARG A 286 6.39 18.35 -19.31
N SER A 287 6.02 19.47 -18.70
CA SER A 287 6.76 20.09 -17.60
C SER A 287 6.90 19.13 -16.40
N LEU A 288 5.79 18.49 -16.02
CA LEU A 288 5.71 17.42 -15.02
C LEU A 288 6.36 16.10 -15.45
N GLN A 289 6.93 16.01 -16.65
CA GLN A 289 7.77 14.89 -17.08
C GLN A 289 9.25 15.30 -17.17
N GLN A 290 9.56 16.51 -17.60
CA GLN A 290 10.93 17.00 -17.78
C GLN A 290 11.66 17.28 -16.47
N GLN A 291 10.95 17.74 -15.44
CA GLN A 291 11.53 17.86 -14.09
C GLN A 291 11.82 16.49 -13.41
N ALA A 292 11.69 15.35 -14.14
CA ALA A 292 11.98 14.00 -13.65
C ALA A 292 13.29 13.41 -14.20
N ALA A 293 14.19 14.24 -14.71
CA ALA A 293 15.53 13.86 -15.16
C ALA A 293 16.62 14.46 -14.27
#